data_AF-A0A0W7TV32-F1
#
_entry.id   AF-A0A0W7TV32-F1
#
_cell.length_a   1.000
_cell.length_b   1.000
_cell.length_c   1.000
_cell.angle_alpha   90.00
_cell.angle_beta   90.00
_cell.angle_gamma   90.00
#
_symmetry.space_group_name_H-M   'P 1'
#
loop_
_entity.id
_entity.type
_entity.pdbx_description
1 polymer ?
#
loop_
_entity_poly.entity_id
_entity_poly.type
_entity_poly.pdbx_seq_one_letter_code
_entity_poly.pdbx_strand_id
1 'polypeptide(L)'
;MTAISGEFPTSQLNRLPASPYYLEAVVTALKKAGLLRTYYRDRLRGYRLGAKAKLVLLDGWPERFTFCLTGDAETNRLKSEANRRFRLHRLAETYITMGNAGVLLYPDEKPKVFAQTGFGGEAVTYPVFYSSREVKELGADATQIRSSRFAGVLLVPTGIFVTYNSGGALMKWRYKSELRVKTLLWNILCQQRLAQQYRVEQVHGLVLGDSMDLAYQILTSTGGAKHDYFMLDGSYDHFYFLTNDHQGEVILALLCDPVKTAELDRILSQGLSAGNPGRAMEQDAAEPDGTPVLFGYFCDLPRIVRFNTALELMERPGTLICFDFQADVLRRYCGDRVHLQTIDFTKFEGRLFP
;
A
#
# COMPACT_ATOMS: atom_id res chain seq x y z
N MET A 1 -10.71 14.21 1.82
CA MET A 1 -10.38 13.15 2.82
C MET A 1 -11.56 12.65 3.64
N THR A 2 -12.14 13.39 4.60
CA THR A 2 -13.23 12.86 5.46
C THR A 2 -14.44 12.33 4.67
N ALA A 3 -14.78 12.95 3.54
CA ALA A 3 -15.88 12.49 2.68
C ALA A 3 -15.66 11.08 2.11
N ILE A 4 -14.45 10.81 1.61
CA ILE A 4 -14.11 9.56 0.92
C ILE A 4 -13.74 8.43 1.90
N SER A 5 -13.24 8.77 3.09
CA SER A 5 -12.95 7.78 4.15
C SER A 5 -14.11 7.54 5.11
N GLY A 6 -15.14 8.41 5.09
CA GLY A 6 -16.27 8.39 6.02
C GLY A 6 -15.93 8.96 7.40
N GLU A 7 -14.83 8.50 8.00
CA GLU A 7 -14.28 9.04 9.23
C GLU A 7 -12.76 9.23 9.07
N PHE A 8 -12.26 10.41 9.44
CA PHE A 8 -10.83 10.72 9.33
C PHE A 8 -10.18 10.74 10.73
N PRO A 9 -9.17 9.90 11.01
CA PRO A 9 -8.51 9.86 12.32
C PRO A 9 -7.80 11.17 12.62
N THR A 10 -8.05 11.74 13.80
CA THR A 10 -7.46 13.06 14.15
C THR A 10 -5.95 12.99 14.33
N SER A 11 -5.41 11.82 14.66
CA SER A 11 -3.96 11.59 14.77
C SER A 11 -3.22 11.73 13.44
N GLN A 12 -3.93 11.61 12.31
CA GLN A 12 -3.33 11.70 10.98
C GLN A 12 -3.47 13.10 10.36
N LEU A 13 -3.94 14.10 11.12
CA LEU A 13 -4.15 15.46 10.60
C LEU A 13 -2.84 16.03 10.04
N ASN A 14 -1.74 15.87 10.76
CA ASN A 14 -0.43 16.44 10.41
C ASN A 14 0.23 15.79 9.18
N ARG A 15 -0.35 14.71 8.64
CA ARG A 15 0.10 14.09 7.38
C ARG A 15 -0.56 14.71 6.15
N LEU A 16 -1.55 15.58 6.31
CA LEU A 16 -2.11 16.32 5.18
C LEU A 16 -1.10 17.38 4.70
N PRO A 17 -1.06 17.71 3.39
CA PRO A 17 -0.05 18.59 2.79
C PRO A 17 -0.30 20.07 3.10
N ALA A 18 -0.27 20.44 4.38
CA ALA A 18 -0.33 21.82 4.86
C ALA A 18 0.27 21.92 6.27
N SER A 19 0.60 23.14 6.70
CA SER A 19 1.21 23.34 8.02
C SER A 19 0.24 22.92 9.15
N PRO A 20 0.73 22.30 10.24
CA PRO A 20 -0.11 21.86 11.36
C PRO A 20 -1.00 22.98 11.92
N TYR A 21 -0.45 24.19 12.08
CA TYR A 21 -1.18 25.35 12.57
C TYR A 21 -2.34 25.75 11.64
N TYR A 22 -2.10 25.74 10.33
CA TYR A 22 -3.14 26.02 9.35
C TYR A 22 -4.24 24.95 9.38
N LEU A 23 -3.86 23.68 9.45
CA LEU A 23 -4.82 22.57 9.53
C LEU A 23 -5.70 22.64 10.79
N GLU A 24 -5.12 22.97 11.94
CA GLU A 24 -5.89 23.19 13.18
C GLU A 24 -6.87 24.35 13.06
N ALA A 25 -6.44 25.46 12.45
CA ALA A 25 -7.30 26.61 12.19
C ALA A 25 -8.47 26.25 11.24
N VAL A 26 -8.17 25.54 10.14
CA VAL A 26 -9.18 25.04 9.19
C VAL A 26 -10.17 24.11 9.88
N VAL A 27 -9.70 23.13 10.66
CA VAL A 27 -10.57 22.23 11.42
C VAL A 27 -11.47 23.00 12.38
N THR A 28 -10.94 24.01 13.07
CA THR A 28 -11.70 24.85 13.99
C THR A 28 -12.79 25.63 13.25
N ALA A 29 -12.48 26.24 12.11
CA ALA A 29 -13.43 26.95 11.27
C ALA A 29 -14.54 26.04 10.73
N LEU A 30 -14.17 24.86 10.20
CA LEU A 30 -15.12 23.86 9.70
C LEU A 30 -16.06 23.35 10.81
N LYS A 31 -15.54 23.16 12.02
CA LYS A 31 -16.36 22.79 13.19
C LYS A 31 -17.32 23.90 13.59
N LYS A 32 -16.87 25.16 13.64
CA LYS A 32 -17.72 26.32 13.95
C LYS A 32 -18.85 26.49 12.92
N ALA A 33 -18.56 26.20 11.65
CA ALA A 33 -19.54 26.23 10.56
C ALA A 33 -20.49 25.01 10.53
N GLY A 34 -20.33 24.03 11.43
CA GLY A 34 -21.12 22.80 11.47
C GLY A 34 -20.83 21.82 10.33
N LEU A 35 -19.75 22.05 9.56
CA LEU A 35 -19.35 21.24 8.41
C LEU A 35 -18.58 19.99 8.85
N LEU A 36 -17.85 20.08 9.96
CA LEU A 36 -17.09 18.97 10.52
C LEU A 36 -17.47 18.75 11.99
N ARG A 37 -17.45 17.50 12.44
CA ARG A 37 -17.70 17.13 13.84
C ARG A 37 -16.61 16.20 14.34
N THR A 38 -16.16 16.41 15.57
CA THR A 38 -15.30 15.44 16.26
C THR A 38 -16.18 14.37 16.88
N TYR A 39 -15.88 13.10 16.60
CA TYR A 39 -16.53 11.96 17.21
C TYR A 39 -15.48 11.16 18.00
N TYR A 40 -15.72 10.99 19.30
CA TYR A 40 -14.84 10.28 20.21
C TYR A 40 -15.62 9.22 20.98
N ARG A 41 -15.23 7.96 20.77
CA ARG A 41 -15.81 6.78 21.44
C ARG A 41 -14.83 5.63 21.31
N ASP A 42 -14.77 4.73 22.30
CA ASP A 42 -13.91 3.54 22.29
C ASP A 42 -12.42 3.88 22.06
N ARG A 43 -11.96 5.01 22.60
CA ARG A 43 -10.62 5.61 22.39
C ARG A 43 -10.28 5.96 20.95
N LEU A 44 -11.21 5.83 20.01
CA LEU A 44 -11.08 6.29 18.64
C LEU A 44 -11.58 7.73 18.52
N ARG A 45 -10.71 8.63 18.10
CA ARG A 45 -11.04 10.03 17.79
C ARG A 45 -10.96 10.27 16.29
N GLY A 46 -12.05 10.72 15.69
CA GLY A 46 -12.10 11.02 14.27
C GLY A 46 -13.00 12.20 13.92
N TYR A 47 -12.73 12.81 12.77
CA TYR A 47 -13.60 13.81 12.16
C TYR A 47 -14.64 13.14 11.26
N ARG A 48 -15.88 13.61 11.32
CA ARG A 48 -17.00 13.20 10.47
C ARG A 48 -17.64 14.43 9.83
N LEU A 49 -18.18 14.27 8.62
CA LEU A 49 -18.93 15.34 7.97
C LEU A 49 -20.26 15.61 8.68
N GLY A 50 -20.59 16.90 8.84
CA GLY A 50 -21.95 17.33 9.18
C GLY A 50 -22.89 17.21 7.96
N ALA A 51 -24.20 17.21 8.21
CA ALA A 51 -25.21 17.14 7.14
C ALA A 51 -25.05 18.26 6.11
N LYS A 52 -24.80 19.49 6.58
CA LYS A 52 -24.53 20.66 5.72
C LYS A 52 -23.33 20.44 4.80
N ALA A 53 -22.23 19.86 5.30
CA ALA A 53 -21.07 19.58 4.48
C ALA A 53 -21.35 18.57 3.38
N LYS A 54 -22.13 17.52 3.67
CA LYS A 54 -22.52 16.55 2.64
C LYS A 54 -23.29 17.22 1.50
N LEU A 55 -24.23 18.11 1.81
CA LEU A 55 -24.98 18.86 0.79
C LEU A 55 -24.07 19.75 -0.04
N VAL A 56 -23.20 20.54 0.60
CA VAL A 56 -22.25 21.43 -0.11
C VAL A 56 -21.32 20.65 -1.04
N LEU A 57 -20.82 19.49 -0.60
CA LEU A 57 -19.94 18.66 -1.43
C LEU A 57 -20.69 18.02 -2.61
N LEU A 58 -21.92 17.57 -2.40
CA LEU A 58 -22.76 17.00 -3.46
C LEU A 58 -23.20 18.03 -4.50
N ASP A 59 -23.44 19.27 -4.07
CA ASP A 59 -23.80 20.38 -4.95
C ASP A 59 -22.59 20.88 -5.77
N GLY A 60 -21.44 21.05 -5.12
CA GLY A 60 -20.24 21.57 -5.78
C GLY A 60 -19.48 20.56 -6.64
N TRP A 61 -19.42 19.28 -6.23
CA TRP A 61 -18.65 18.23 -6.92
C TRP A 61 -19.39 16.88 -6.91
N PRO A 62 -20.56 16.79 -7.59
CA PRO A 62 -21.39 15.59 -7.58
C PRO A 62 -20.64 14.35 -8.09
N GLU A 63 -19.84 14.47 -9.15
CA GLU A 63 -19.12 13.34 -9.75
C GLU A 63 -18.10 12.71 -8.78
N ARG A 64 -17.54 13.52 -7.88
CA ARG A 64 -16.57 13.08 -6.88
C ARG A 64 -17.21 12.43 -5.66
N PHE A 65 -18.32 13.00 -5.18
CA PHE A 65 -18.85 12.67 -3.86
C PHE A 65 -20.14 11.85 -3.88
N THR A 66 -20.85 11.73 -5.01
CA THR A 66 -22.09 10.95 -5.09
C THR A 66 -21.87 9.50 -4.64
N PHE A 67 -20.79 8.87 -5.12
CA PHE A 67 -20.43 7.51 -4.74
C PHE A 67 -20.21 7.34 -3.21
N CYS A 68 -19.65 8.34 -2.54
CA CYS A 68 -19.31 8.26 -1.12
C CYS A 68 -20.43 8.76 -0.18
N LEU A 69 -21.26 9.71 -0.61
CA LEU A 69 -22.16 10.45 0.27
C LEU A 69 -23.65 10.18 0.04
N THR A 70 -24.00 9.28 -0.88
CA THR A 70 -25.39 8.88 -1.14
C THR A 70 -25.66 7.40 -0.81
N GLY A 71 -26.94 7.01 -0.76
CA GLY A 71 -27.37 5.63 -0.53
C GLY A 71 -26.90 5.03 0.81
N ASP A 72 -26.70 3.71 0.79
CA ASP A 72 -26.26 2.88 1.92
C ASP A 72 -24.73 2.78 2.07
N ALA A 73 -23.98 3.69 1.44
CA ALA A 73 -22.53 3.75 1.56
C ALA A 73 -22.07 3.78 3.03
N GLU A 74 -21.07 2.97 3.41
CA GLU A 74 -20.52 3.01 4.78
C GLU A 74 -19.97 4.39 5.14
N THR A 75 -19.45 5.12 4.16
CA THR A 75 -18.98 6.51 4.27
C THR A 75 -20.11 7.52 4.48
N ASN A 76 -21.35 7.17 4.08
CA ASN A 76 -22.54 7.99 4.31
C ASN A 76 -23.26 7.63 5.62
N ARG A 77 -23.60 6.35 5.82
CA ARG A 77 -24.31 5.80 6.99
C ARG A 77 -23.32 5.23 8.00
N LEU A 78 -22.57 6.13 8.63
CA LEU A 78 -21.53 5.79 9.59
C LEU A 78 -22.13 5.15 10.84
N LYS A 79 -21.77 3.89 11.07
CA LYS A 79 -22.12 3.22 12.32
C LYS A 79 -21.08 3.51 13.42
N SER A 80 -21.46 3.24 14.68
CA SER A 80 -20.66 3.61 15.86
C SER A 80 -19.75 2.50 16.37
N GLU A 81 -19.88 1.26 15.89
CA GLU A 81 -19.13 0.10 16.38
C GLU A 81 -17.62 0.28 16.13
N ALA A 82 -16.81 0.04 17.17
CA ALA A 82 -15.37 0.22 17.14
C ALA A 82 -14.73 -0.47 15.93
N ASN A 83 -15.01 -1.75 15.70
CA ASN A 83 -14.43 -2.52 14.59
C ASN A 83 -14.71 -1.92 13.20
N ARG A 84 -15.88 -1.30 13.00
CA ARG A 84 -16.20 -0.62 11.73
C ARG A 84 -15.42 0.69 11.62
N ARG A 85 -15.37 1.47 12.69
CA ARG A 85 -14.62 2.72 12.73
C ARG A 85 -13.12 2.53 12.54
N PHE A 86 -12.54 1.48 13.14
CA PHE A 86 -11.16 1.09 12.89
C PHE A 86 -10.90 0.87 11.39
N ARG A 87 -11.79 0.19 10.67
CA ARG A 87 -11.65 0.01 9.21
C ARG A 87 -11.70 1.33 8.45
N LEU A 88 -12.56 2.27 8.85
CA LEU A 88 -12.60 3.61 8.25
C LEU A 88 -11.32 4.39 8.50
N HIS A 89 -10.73 4.29 9.70
CA HIS A 89 -9.44 4.91 10.02
C HIS A 89 -8.31 4.30 9.19
N ARG A 90 -8.26 2.96 9.07
CA ARG A 90 -7.27 2.28 8.23
C ARG A 90 -7.42 2.65 6.76
N LEU A 91 -8.65 2.77 6.25
CA LEU A 91 -8.91 3.26 4.90
C LEU A 91 -8.47 4.72 4.73
N ALA A 92 -8.73 5.59 5.72
CA ALA A 92 -8.29 6.98 5.69
C ALA A 92 -6.76 7.09 5.65
N GLU A 93 -6.06 6.31 6.47
CA GLU A 93 -4.59 6.23 6.46
C GLU A 93 -4.07 5.74 5.11
N THR A 94 -4.66 4.69 4.53
CA THR A 94 -4.29 4.23 3.18
C THR A 94 -4.45 5.34 2.16
N TYR A 95 -5.56 6.10 2.20
CA TYR A 95 -5.75 7.22 1.30
C TYR A 95 -4.72 8.34 1.52
N ILE A 96 -4.31 8.62 2.76
CA ILE A 96 -3.26 9.61 3.03
C ILE A 96 -1.94 9.14 2.41
N THR A 97 -1.52 7.90 2.68
CA THR A 97 -0.28 7.35 2.13
C THR A 97 -0.27 7.39 0.60
N MET A 98 -1.36 6.95 -0.02
CA MET A 98 -1.53 6.97 -1.47
C MET A 98 -1.51 8.40 -2.02
N GLY A 99 -2.27 9.32 -1.42
CA GLY A 99 -2.35 10.71 -1.87
C GLY A 99 -1.03 11.46 -1.74
N ASN A 100 -0.30 11.27 -0.64
CA ASN A 100 1.02 11.89 -0.45
C ASN A 100 2.07 11.31 -1.40
N ALA A 101 1.92 10.05 -1.84
CA ALA A 101 2.73 9.45 -2.89
C ALA A 101 2.34 9.88 -4.32
N GLY A 102 1.40 10.83 -4.48
CA GLY A 102 0.95 11.32 -5.78
C GLY A 102 -0.05 10.42 -6.50
N VAL A 103 -0.64 9.44 -5.81
CA VAL A 103 -1.63 8.51 -6.39
C VAL A 103 -3.01 9.15 -6.41
N LEU A 104 -3.72 9.06 -7.55
CA LEU A 104 -5.08 9.60 -7.64
C LEU A 104 -6.10 8.76 -6.87
N LEU A 105 -6.96 9.45 -6.12
CA LEU A 105 -7.87 8.85 -5.14
C LEU A 105 -9.33 9.01 -5.48
N TYR A 106 -9.69 9.99 -6.31
CA TYR A 106 -11.09 10.35 -6.50
C TYR A 106 -11.70 9.66 -7.72
N PRO A 107 -12.93 9.12 -7.63
CA PRO A 107 -13.51 8.33 -8.71
C PRO A 107 -13.60 9.06 -10.07
N ASP A 108 -13.74 10.38 -10.05
CA ASP A 108 -13.81 11.26 -11.24
C ASP A 108 -12.45 11.45 -11.94
N GLU A 109 -11.34 11.20 -11.25
CA GLU A 109 -9.98 11.36 -11.78
C GLU A 109 -9.39 10.06 -12.35
N LYS A 110 -10.12 8.95 -12.20
CA LYS A 110 -9.63 7.60 -12.52
C LYS A 110 -10.32 7.03 -13.75
N PRO A 111 -9.60 6.23 -14.55
CA PRO A 111 -10.23 5.38 -15.56
C PRO A 111 -11.29 4.47 -14.91
N LYS A 112 -12.39 4.18 -15.61
CA LYS A 112 -13.51 3.39 -15.03
C LYS A 112 -13.27 1.88 -15.05
N VAL A 113 -12.07 1.44 -14.65
CA VAL A 113 -11.57 0.06 -14.76
C VAL A 113 -12.41 -0.95 -13.97
N PHE A 114 -13.12 -0.56 -12.92
CA PHE A 114 -13.97 -1.46 -12.13
C PHE A 114 -15.48 -1.16 -12.27
N ALA A 115 -15.88 -0.22 -13.13
CA ALA A 115 -17.29 0.07 -13.36
C ALA A 115 -18.00 -1.08 -14.11
N GLN A 116 -19.29 -1.28 -13.85
CA GLN A 116 -20.09 -2.29 -14.56
C GLN A 116 -20.37 -1.89 -16.02
N THR A 117 -20.54 -0.59 -16.28
CA THR A 117 -21.00 -0.03 -17.56
C THR A 117 -19.93 0.00 -18.66
N GLY A 118 -18.86 -0.76 -18.51
CA GLY A 118 -17.78 -0.88 -19.49
C GLY A 118 -16.60 0.04 -19.20
N PHE A 119 -15.41 -0.49 -19.45
CA PHE A 119 -14.14 0.23 -19.40
C PHE A 119 -13.78 0.69 -20.82
N GLY A 120 -13.42 1.96 -20.99
CA GLY A 120 -13.18 2.58 -22.30
C GLY A 120 -11.90 2.15 -23.02
N GLY A 121 -11.12 1.22 -22.46
CA GLY A 121 -9.87 0.74 -23.05
C GLY A 121 -8.65 1.64 -22.82
N GLU A 122 -8.78 2.68 -22.01
CA GLU A 122 -7.70 3.64 -21.71
C GLU A 122 -6.58 3.00 -20.91
N ALA A 123 -5.33 3.04 -21.38
CA ALA A 123 -4.22 2.54 -20.57
C ALA A 123 -4.06 3.31 -19.26
N VAL A 124 -3.64 2.64 -18.19
CA VAL A 124 -3.28 3.28 -16.93
C VAL A 124 -1.90 3.93 -17.11
N THR A 125 -1.87 5.24 -17.32
CA THR A 125 -0.64 6.02 -17.58
C THR A 125 -0.09 6.72 -16.33
N TYR A 126 -0.86 6.73 -15.25
CA TYR A 126 -0.49 7.33 -13.97
C TYR A 126 -1.02 6.47 -12.80
N PRO A 127 -0.39 6.56 -11.62
CA PRO A 127 -0.82 5.81 -10.44
C PRO A 127 -2.24 6.16 -9.99
N VAL A 128 -3.08 5.15 -9.82
CA VAL A 128 -4.48 5.29 -9.38
C VAL A 128 -4.82 4.24 -8.33
N PHE A 129 -5.51 4.64 -7.26
CA PHE A 129 -5.95 3.73 -6.20
C PHE A 129 -7.45 3.53 -6.21
N TYR A 130 -7.92 2.30 -6.34
CA TYR A 130 -9.32 1.93 -6.21
C TYR A 130 -9.55 1.28 -4.86
N SER A 131 -10.41 1.87 -4.04
CA SER A 131 -10.82 1.26 -2.78
C SER A 131 -11.44 -0.12 -3.01
N SER A 132 -11.40 -0.98 -2.00
CA SER A 132 -12.05 -2.30 -2.08
C SER A 132 -13.55 -2.19 -2.34
N ARG A 133 -14.17 -1.05 -2.06
CA ARG A 133 -15.55 -0.75 -2.40
C ARG A 133 -15.74 -0.50 -3.90
N GLU A 134 -14.87 0.30 -4.53
CA GLU A 134 -14.87 0.52 -5.98
C GLU A 134 -14.64 -0.80 -6.73
N VAL A 135 -13.70 -1.64 -6.28
CA VAL A 135 -13.49 -2.98 -6.88
C VAL A 135 -14.73 -3.86 -6.76
N LYS A 136 -15.49 -3.72 -5.66
CA LYS A 136 -16.73 -4.48 -5.43
C LYS A 136 -17.92 -3.99 -6.26
N GLU A 137 -17.80 -2.86 -6.97
CA GLU A 137 -18.85 -2.42 -7.90
C GLU A 137 -19.04 -3.37 -9.08
N LEU A 138 -18.07 -4.25 -9.36
CA LEU A 138 -18.21 -5.36 -10.33
C LEU A 138 -19.40 -6.30 -10.04
N GLY A 139 -20.05 -6.19 -8.88
CA GLY A 139 -21.32 -6.86 -8.62
C GLY A 139 -21.15 -8.36 -8.38
N ALA A 140 -21.76 -9.20 -9.23
CA ALA A 140 -21.75 -10.65 -9.06
C ALA A 140 -20.32 -11.22 -9.07
N ASP A 141 -19.43 -10.67 -9.89
CA ASP A 141 -18.04 -11.11 -10.01
C ASP A 141 -17.24 -10.88 -8.72
N ALA A 142 -17.58 -9.83 -7.95
CA ALA A 142 -16.92 -9.50 -6.70
C ALA A 142 -17.47 -10.26 -5.47
N THR A 143 -18.47 -11.13 -5.64
CA THR A 143 -19.04 -11.90 -4.51
C THR A 143 -18.00 -12.79 -3.83
N GLN A 144 -17.04 -13.32 -4.60
CA GLN A 144 -16.01 -14.23 -4.12
C GLN A 144 -14.96 -13.56 -3.21
N ILE A 145 -14.82 -12.24 -3.30
CA ILE A 145 -13.82 -11.44 -2.57
C ILE A 145 -14.40 -10.67 -1.39
N ARG A 146 -15.69 -10.85 -1.05
CA ARG A 146 -16.36 -10.13 0.05
C ARG A 146 -15.70 -10.34 1.41
N SER A 147 -15.06 -11.49 1.62
CA SER A 147 -14.36 -11.82 2.87
C SER A 147 -12.92 -11.32 2.94
N SER A 148 -12.32 -10.86 1.83
CA SER A 148 -10.94 -10.34 1.86
C SER A 148 -10.89 -9.00 2.58
N ARG A 149 -9.76 -8.76 3.24
CA ARG A 149 -9.47 -7.58 4.05
C ARG A 149 -8.65 -6.52 3.33
N PHE A 150 -8.38 -6.69 2.03
CA PHE A 150 -7.69 -5.68 1.25
C PHE A 150 -8.39 -4.31 1.37
N ALA A 151 -7.59 -3.26 1.51
CA ALA A 151 -8.06 -1.88 1.55
C ALA A 151 -8.47 -1.40 0.15
N GLY A 152 -7.75 -1.85 -0.88
CA GLY A 152 -7.98 -1.51 -2.28
C GLY A 152 -6.89 -2.03 -3.20
N VAL A 153 -6.90 -1.57 -4.44
CA VAL A 153 -5.97 -1.95 -5.50
C VAL A 153 -5.33 -0.68 -6.04
N LEU A 154 -4.01 -0.60 -5.96
CA LEU A 154 -3.21 0.41 -6.64
C LEU A 154 -2.85 -0.14 -8.03
N LEU A 155 -3.18 0.61 -9.07
CA LEU A 155 -2.69 0.38 -10.42
C LEU A 155 -1.64 1.44 -10.74
N VAL A 156 -0.48 1.00 -11.17
CA VAL A 156 0.58 1.86 -11.72
C VAL A 156 0.89 1.38 -13.14
N PRO A 157 1.54 2.19 -14.00
CA PRO A 157 1.77 1.79 -15.38
C PRO A 157 2.39 0.40 -15.56
N THR A 158 3.24 -0.01 -14.62
CA THR A 158 4.04 -1.24 -14.65
C THR A 158 3.54 -2.38 -13.75
N GLY A 159 2.50 -2.17 -12.92
CA GLY A 159 2.10 -3.18 -11.93
C GLY A 159 0.74 -2.99 -11.28
N ILE A 160 0.27 -4.07 -10.63
CA ILE A 160 -0.99 -4.14 -9.89
C ILE A 160 -0.66 -4.52 -8.44
N PHE A 161 -1.07 -3.69 -7.48
CA PHE A 161 -0.77 -3.90 -6.06
C PHE A 161 -2.04 -4.05 -5.24
N VAL A 162 -2.29 -5.27 -4.76
CA VAL A 162 -3.36 -5.53 -3.78
C VAL A 162 -2.91 -4.99 -2.44
N THR A 163 -3.54 -3.90 -2.02
CA THR A 163 -3.10 -3.13 -0.85
C THR A 163 -3.87 -3.53 0.40
N TYR A 164 -3.13 -3.76 1.48
CA TYR A 164 -3.62 -4.05 2.82
C TYR A 164 -3.13 -2.97 3.79
N ASN A 165 -3.85 -2.76 4.88
CA ASN A 165 -3.38 -1.93 5.99
C ASN A 165 -3.56 -2.74 7.28
N SER A 166 -2.44 -3.16 7.86
CA SER A 166 -2.39 -4.01 9.05
C SER A 166 -2.20 -3.20 10.33
N GLY A 167 -1.79 -1.94 10.22
CA GLY A 167 -1.46 -1.11 11.36
C GLY A 167 -0.32 -1.66 12.19
N GLY A 168 -0.47 -1.69 13.51
CA GLY A 168 0.57 -2.13 14.44
C GLY A 168 0.57 -3.63 14.78
N ALA A 169 -0.25 -4.47 14.14
CA ALA A 169 -0.34 -5.89 14.47
C ALA A 169 -0.61 -6.76 13.24
N LEU A 170 -0.27 -8.05 13.33
CA LEU A 170 -0.59 -9.03 12.28
C LEU A 170 -2.11 -9.09 12.05
N MET A 171 -2.51 -8.89 10.79
CA MET A 171 -3.91 -9.02 10.42
C MET A 171 -4.32 -10.49 10.28
N LYS A 172 -5.62 -10.73 10.40
CA LYS A 172 -6.20 -12.02 10.06
C LYS A 172 -6.10 -12.28 8.57
N TRP A 173 -5.46 -13.38 8.21
CA TRP A 173 -5.13 -13.74 6.84
C TRP A 173 -5.75 -15.06 6.46
N ARG A 174 -6.19 -15.18 5.22
CA ARG A 174 -6.77 -16.43 4.70
C ARG A 174 -6.32 -16.61 3.26
N TYR A 175 -5.32 -17.47 3.05
CA TYR A 175 -4.78 -17.80 1.73
C TYR A 175 -5.85 -17.93 0.63
N LYS A 176 -6.88 -18.76 0.85
CA LYS A 176 -7.98 -18.98 -0.12
C LYS A 176 -8.76 -17.70 -0.46
N SER A 177 -8.88 -16.74 0.47
CA SER A 177 -9.55 -15.47 0.21
C SER A 177 -8.67 -14.57 -0.66
N GLU A 178 -7.37 -14.55 -0.42
CA GLU A 178 -6.44 -13.70 -1.17
C GLU A 178 -6.16 -14.26 -2.57
N LEU A 179 -6.09 -15.58 -2.72
CA LEU A 179 -6.03 -16.22 -4.03
C LEU A 179 -7.25 -15.84 -4.90
N ARG A 180 -8.45 -15.76 -4.33
CA ARG A 180 -9.65 -15.29 -5.05
C ARG A 180 -9.54 -13.82 -5.47
N VAL A 181 -8.90 -12.97 -4.66
CA VAL A 181 -8.64 -11.57 -5.05
C VAL A 181 -7.67 -11.55 -6.22
N LYS A 182 -6.53 -12.26 -6.13
CA LYS A 182 -5.55 -12.36 -7.22
C LYS A 182 -6.19 -12.90 -8.51
N THR A 183 -6.98 -13.97 -8.43
CA THR A 183 -7.70 -14.53 -9.59
C THR A 183 -8.70 -13.54 -10.18
N LEU A 184 -9.49 -12.84 -9.35
CA LEU A 184 -10.44 -11.84 -9.84
C LEU A 184 -9.71 -10.71 -10.60
N LEU A 185 -8.64 -10.18 -10.02
CA LEU A 185 -7.86 -9.11 -10.65
C LEU A 185 -7.17 -9.58 -11.91
N TRP A 186 -6.65 -10.81 -11.94
CA TRP A 186 -6.11 -11.41 -13.15
C TRP A 186 -7.15 -11.48 -14.27
N ASN A 187 -8.34 -12.00 -13.99
CA ASN A 187 -9.41 -12.12 -14.97
C ASN A 187 -9.88 -10.74 -15.47
N ILE A 188 -10.13 -9.80 -14.57
CA ILE A 188 -10.68 -8.50 -14.93
C ILE A 188 -9.62 -7.62 -15.62
N LEU A 189 -8.43 -7.50 -15.03
CA LEU A 189 -7.40 -6.58 -15.51
C LEU A 189 -6.58 -7.20 -16.63
N CYS A 190 -6.00 -8.38 -16.43
CA CYS A 190 -5.02 -8.91 -17.37
C CYS A 190 -5.63 -9.71 -18.54
N GLN A 191 -6.92 -10.10 -18.46
CA GLN A 191 -7.59 -10.81 -19.56
C GLN A 191 -8.66 -9.97 -20.26
N GLN A 192 -9.45 -9.18 -19.51
CA GLN A 192 -10.63 -8.50 -20.08
C GLN A 192 -10.38 -7.03 -20.39
N ARG A 193 -9.88 -6.24 -19.43
CA ARG A 193 -9.90 -4.77 -19.52
C ARG A 193 -8.56 -4.19 -19.96
N LEU A 194 -7.45 -4.68 -19.40
CA LEU A 194 -6.09 -4.14 -19.56
C LEU A 194 -5.10 -5.22 -20.04
N ALA A 195 -5.56 -6.16 -20.87
CA ALA A 195 -4.78 -7.32 -21.30
C ALA A 195 -3.52 -7.00 -22.12
N GLN A 196 -3.50 -5.82 -22.74
CA GLN A 196 -2.31 -5.31 -23.46
C GLN A 196 -1.30 -4.64 -22.53
N GLN A 197 -1.71 -4.28 -21.31
CA GLN A 197 -0.86 -3.59 -20.35
C GLN A 197 -0.33 -4.51 -19.25
N TYR A 198 -1.18 -5.41 -18.72
CA TYR A 198 -0.83 -6.22 -17.56
C TYR A 198 -0.79 -7.72 -17.84
N ARG A 199 0.07 -8.41 -17.11
CA ARG A 199 0.22 -9.87 -17.01
C ARG A 199 -0.07 -10.33 -15.58
N VAL A 200 -0.20 -11.64 -15.38
CA VAL A 200 -0.58 -12.21 -14.07
C VAL A 200 0.55 -12.08 -13.03
N GLU A 201 1.79 -12.12 -13.51
CA GLU A 201 3.02 -12.00 -12.74
C GLU A 201 3.17 -10.60 -12.12
N GLN A 202 2.47 -9.60 -12.68
CA GLN A 202 2.46 -8.20 -12.22
C GLN A 202 1.43 -7.94 -11.11
N VAL A 203 0.76 -8.98 -10.60
CA VAL A 203 -0.16 -8.87 -9.46
C VAL A 203 0.59 -9.16 -8.16
N HIS A 204 0.87 -8.10 -7.40
CA HIS A 204 1.69 -8.11 -6.19
C HIS A 204 0.89 -7.76 -4.94
N GLY A 205 1.39 -8.17 -3.78
CA GLY A 205 0.88 -7.73 -2.48
C GLY A 205 1.57 -6.46 -2.00
N LEU A 206 0.84 -5.57 -1.34
CA LEU A 206 1.39 -4.40 -0.64
C LEU A 206 0.72 -4.29 0.72
N VAL A 207 1.49 -4.20 1.81
CA VAL A 207 0.94 -3.97 3.15
C VAL A 207 1.52 -2.70 3.75
N LEU A 208 0.63 -1.87 4.29
CA LEU A 208 0.96 -0.73 5.13
C LEU A 208 0.96 -1.16 6.61
N GLY A 209 2.04 -0.86 7.31
CA GLY A 209 2.22 -1.12 8.74
C GLY A 209 2.62 0.13 9.51
N ASP A 210 2.31 0.19 10.81
CA ASP A 210 2.62 1.39 11.61
C ASP A 210 4.14 1.54 11.89
N SER A 211 4.95 0.48 11.74
CA SER A 211 6.41 0.50 11.89
C SER A 211 7.08 -0.72 11.27
N MET A 212 8.40 -0.66 11.05
CA MET A 212 9.21 -1.79 10.59
C MET A 212 9.14 -3.02 11.52
N ASP A 213 8.82 -2.87 12.81
CA ASP A 213 8.64 -4.03 13.70
C ASP A 213 7.51 -4.96 13.23
N LEU A 214 6.48 -4.43 12.56
CA LEU A 214 5.48 -5.30 11.94
C LEU A 214 6.06 -6.11 10.78
N ALA A 215 6.99 -5.56 10.00
CA ALA A 215 7.68 -6.31 8.95
C ALA A 215 8.43 -7.51 9.55
N TYR A 216 9.12 -7.31 10.68
CA TYR A 216 9.76 -8.41 11.42
C TYR A 216 8.75 -9.47 11.86
N GLN A 217 7.62 -9.04 12.43
CA GLN A 217 6.56 -9.96 12.85
C GLN A 217 6.03 -10.76 11.65
N ILE A 218 5.87 -10.14 10.48
CA ILE A 218 5.41 -10.83 9.27
C ILE A 218 6.46 -11.86 8.80
N LEU A 219 7.73 -11.46 8.72
CA LEU A 219 8.84 -12.31 8.27
C LEU A 219 9.04 -13.55 9.16
N THR A 220 8.68 -13.45 10.43
CA THR A 220 8.81 -14.53 11.43
C THR A 220 7.50 -15.22 11.78
N SER A 221 6.38 -14.81 11.17
CA SER A 221 5.06 -15.34 11.51
C SER A 221 4.85 -16.75 10.99
N THR A 222 4.37 -17.62 11.88
CA THR A 222 3.87 -18.97 11.56
C THR A 222 2.33 -19.01 11.44
N GLY A 223 1.67 -17.85 11.40
CA GLY A 223 0.20 -17.73 11.36
C GLY A 223 -0.48 -17.87 12.73
N GLY A 224 0.30 -18.02 13.81
CA GLY A 224 -0.17 -18.22 15.17
C GLY A 224 -0.78 -19.61 15.39
N ALA A 225 -1.19 -19.92 16.63
CA ALA A 225 -1.67 -21.26 17.01
C ALA A 225 -2.85 -21.78 16.15
N LYS A 226 -3.68 -20.86 15.64
CA LYS A 226 -4.85 -21.19 14.80
C LYS A 226 -4.58 -21.07 13.30
N HIS A 227 -3.37 -20.70 12.89
CA HIS A 227 -2.99 -20.45 11.50
C HIS A 227 -3.95 -19.47 10.79
N ASP A 228 -4.43 -18.45 11.52
CA ASP A 228 -5.41 -17.46 11.03
C ASP A 228 -4.85 -16.04 10.94
N TYR A 229 -3.58 -15.84 11.26
CA TYR A 229 -2.83 -14.59 11.09
C TYR A 229 -1.94 -14.62 9.86
N PHE A 230 -1.52 -13.43 9.42
CA PHE A 230 -0.66 -13.25 8.24
C PHE A 230 0.58 -14.13 8.32
N MET A 231 0.85 -14.84 7.23
CA MET A 231 2.07 -15.59 6.97
C MET A 231 2.38 -15.49 5.48
N LEU A 232 3.66 -15.56 5.13
CA LEU A 232 4.08 -15.62 3.73
C LEU A 232 3.74 -17.01 3.19
N ASP A 233 2.57 -17.12 2.56
CA ASP A 233 1.98 -18.38 2.09
C ASP A 233 2.13 -18.62 0.58
N GLY A 234 2.90 -17.76 -0.10
CA GLY A 234 3.10 -17.83 -1.55
C GLY A 234 1.90 -17.33 -2.38
N SER A 235 0.93 -16.65 -1.77
CA SER A 235 -0.17 -16.02 -2.52
C SER A 235 0.32 -14.98 -3.55
N TYR A 236 1.41 -14.29 -3.24
CA TYR A 236 2.07 -13.34 -4.13
C TYR A 236 3.57 -13.64 -4.21
N ASP A 237 4.13 -13.57 -5.41
CA ASP A 237 5.57 -13.77 -5.64
C ASP A 237 6.41 -12.61 -5.08
N HIS A 238 5.78 -11.42 -5.08
CA HIS A 238 6.26 -10.18 -4.49
C HIS A 238 5.24 -9.66 -3.48
N PHE A 239 5.70 -9.31 -2.29
CA PHE A 239 4.87 -8.74 -1.23
C PHE A 239 5.62 -7.63 -0.50
N TYR A 240 5.28 -6.39 -0.84
CA TYR A 240 5.97 -5.20 -0.35
C TYR A 240 5.42 -4.78 1.01
N PHE A 241 6.33 -4.44 1.93
CA PHE A 241 5.99 -3.80 3.20
C PHE A 241 6.41 -2.33 3.19
N LEU A 242 5.47 -1.42 3.46
CA LEU A 242 5.76 0.00 3.64
C LEU A 242 5.26 0.48 5.01
N THR A 243 6.01 1.38 5.64
CA THR A 243 5.56 2.06 6.85
C THR A 243 4.42 3.04 6.51
N ASN A 244 3.50 3.24 7.43
CA ASN A 244 2.33 4.11 7.25
C ASN A 244 2.63 5.53 7.74
N ASP A 245 3.71 6.09 7.23
CA ASP A 245 4.27 7.39 7.55
C ASP A 245 4.99 7.99 6.32
N HIS A 246 5.69 9.10 6.52
CA HIS A 246 6.42 9.81 5.47
C HIS A 246 7.44 8.92 4.73
N GLN A 247 8.13 8.03 5.44
CA GLN A 247 9.10 7.14 4.81
C GLN A 247 8.41 6.22 3.80
N GLY A 248 7.32 5.56 4.21
CA GLY A 248 6.59 4.70 3.30
C GLY A 248 5.83 5.45 2.20
N GLU A 249 5.45 6.71 2.41
CA GLU A 249 4.92 7.59 1.35
C GLU A 249 5.95 7.81 0.24
N VAL A 250 7.19 8.15 0.58
CA VAL A 250 8.28 8.35 -0.37
C VAL A 250 8.65 7.05 -1.09
N ILE A 251 8.71 5.92 -0.36
CA ILE A 251 8.97 4.62 -0.99
C ILE A 251 7.82 4.20 -1.91
N LEU A 252 6.57 4.51 -1.55
CA LEU A 252 5.43 4.29 -2.43
C LEU A 252 5.50 5.15 -3.69
N ALA A 253 5.93 6.41 -3.57
CA ALA A 253 6.14 7.30 -4.72
C ALA A 253 7.22 6.75 -5.65
N LEU A 254 8.32 6.21 -5.10
CA LEU A 254 9.35 5.51 -5.86
C LEU A 254 8.78 4.28 -6.57
N LEU A 255 8.02 3.44 -5.86
CA LEU A 255 7.38 2.23 -6.42
C LEU A 255 6.44 2.57 -7.60
N CYS A 256 5.85 3.75 -7.57
CA CYS A 256 4.98 4.26 -8.63
C CYS A 256 5.72 4.88 -9.81
N ASP A 257 7.02 5.17 -9.69
CA ASP A 257 7.85 5.85 -10.68
C ASP A 257 8.95 4.93 -11.22
N PRO A 258 8.71 4.25 -12.36
CA PRO A 258 9.69 3.32 -12.92
C PRO A 258 10.97 4.03 -13.41
N VAL A 259 10.91 5.32 -13.73
CA VAL A 259 12.09 6.08 -14.18
C VAL A 259 13.02 6.34 -13.00
N LYS A 260 12.47 6.81 -11.87
CA LYS A 260 13.25 7.00 -10.63
C LYS A 260 13.73 5.68 -10.05
N THR A 261 12.93 4.62 -10.13
CA THR A 261 13.34 3.27 -9.71
C THR A 261 14.55 2.80 -10.52
N ALA A 262 14.49 2.90 -11.85
CA ALA A 262 15.61 2.53 -12.72
C ALA A 262 16.85 3.42 -12.50
N GLU A 263 16.65 4.72 -12.18
CA GLU A 263 17.76 5.60 -11.80
C GLU A 263 18.43 5.14 -10.51
N LEU A 264 17.66 4.80 -9.48
CA LEU A 264 18.19 4.27 -8.23
C LEU A 264 18.94 2.95 -8.46
N ASP A 265 18.34 2.00 -9.18
CA ASP A 265 18.98 0.72 -9.52
C ASP A 265 20.33 0.95 -10.22
N ARG A 266 20.37 1.85 -11.20
CA ARG A 266 21.62 2.21 -11.90
C ARG A 266 22.66 2.81 -10.96
N ILE A 267 22.27 3.60 -9.96
CA ILE A 267 23.18 4.14 -8.94
C ILE A 267 23.72 3.01 -8.07
N LEU A 268 22.84 2.12 -7.59
CA LEU A 268 23.22 1.01 -6.70
C LEU A 268 24.06 -0.07 -7.40
N SER A 269 23.87 -0.27 -8.71
CA SER A 269 24.66 -1.21 -9.51
C SER A 269 26.09 -0.72 -9.81
N GLN A 270 26.48 0.50 -9.44
CA GLN A 270 27.83 1.01 -9.73
C GLN A 270 28.88 0.20 -8.98
N GLY A 271 29.83 -0.38 -9.72
CA GLY A 271 30.88 -1.23 -9.17
C GLY A 271 30.45 -2.68 -8.93
N LEU A 272 29.18 -3.03 -9.19
CA LEU A 272 28.68 -4.39 -9.11
C LEU A 272 28.66 -5.05 -10.49
N SER A 273 28.82 -6.37 -10.51
CA SER A 273 28.56 -7.20 -11.67
C SER A 273 27.06 -7.51 -11.78
N ALA A 274 26.55 -7.63 -13.01
CA ALA A 274 25.14 -7.92 -13.24
C ALA A 274 24.76 -9.25 -12.56
N GLY A 275 23.59 -9.25 -11.90
CA GLY A 275 23.03 -10.47 -11.32
C GLY A 275 22.89 -11.55 -12.38
N ASN A 276 23.08 -12.81 -11.99
CA ASN A 276 23.03 -13.93 -12.92
C ASN A 276 21.62 -14.54 -12.92
N PRO A 277 20.73 -14.25 -13.89
CA PRO A 277 19.31 -14.62 -13.84
C PRO A 277 19.05 -16.13 -14.03
N GLY A 278 20.11 -16.92 -14.26
CA GLY A 278 20.05 -18.38 -14.45
C GLY A 278 20.46 -19.21 -13.22
N ARG A 279 20.85 -18.60 -12.09
CA ARG A 279 21.16 -19.33 -10.85
C ARG A 279 19.93 -19.43 -9.95
N ALA A 280 19.85 -20.50 -9.15
CA ALA A 280 18.79 -20.76 -8.17
C ALA A 280 18.74 -19.79 -6.97
N MET A 281 19.38 -18.61 -7.09
CA MET A 281 19.58 -17.66 -6.00
C MET A 281 18.97 -16.31 -6.38
N GLU A 282 18.08 -15.81 -5.54
CA GLU A 282 17.49 -14.47 -5.64
C GLU A 282 18.58 -13.41 -5.46
N GLN A 283 18.89 -12.61 -6.49
CA GLN A 283 19.88 -11.52 -6.41
C GLN A 283 19.65 -10.53 -7.56
N ASP A 284 19.99 -9.27 -7.35
CA ASP A 284 19.94 -8.22 -8.37
C ASP A 284 21.32 -7.98 -9.00
N ALA A 285 22.37 -8.18 -8.21
CA ALA A 285 23.76 -7.97 -8.61
C ALA A 285 24.71 -8.90 -7.84
N ALA A 286 26.00 -8.84 -8.14
CA ALA A 286 27.04 -9.49 -7.36
C ALA A 286 28.27 -8.60 -7.22
N GLU A 287 28.89 -8.64 -6.05
CA GLU A 287 30.19 -8.01 -5.77
C GLU A 287 31.28 -8.57 -6.71
N PRO A 288 32.44 -7.88 -6.86
CA PRO A 288 33.54 -8.37 -7.69
C PRO A 288 34.08 -9.76 -7.30
N ASP A 289 33.93 -10.15 -6.04
CA ASP A 289 34.31 -11.48 -5.53
C ASP A 289 33.22 -12.55 -5.75
N GLY A 290 32.09 -12.18 -6.35
CA GLY A 290 30.94 -13.04 -6.60
C GLY A 290 29.97 -13.19 -5.43
N THR A 291 30.11 -12.40 -4.36
CA THR A 291 29.14 -12.30 -3.26
C THR A 291 27.82 -11.74 -3.80
N PRO A 292 26.68 -12.41 -3.57
CA PRO A 292 25.41 -11.97 -4.13
C PRO A 292 24.88 -10.71 -3.42
N VAL A 293 24.26 -9.83 -4.18
CA VAL A 293 23.69 -8.57 -3.70
C VAL A 293 22.20 -8.52 -4.02
N LEU A 294 21.38 -8.26 -3.00
CA LEU A 294 19.94 -8.01 -3.14
C LEU A 294 19.64 -6.53 -2.89
N PHE A 295 18.89 -5.91 -3.79
CA PHE A 295 18.30 -4.60 -3.60
C PHE A 295 16.97 -4.75 -2.84
N GLY A 296 17.06 -4.69 -1.51
CA GLY A 296 15.96 -4.85 -0.56
C GLY A 296 15.23 -3.56 -0.20
N TYR A 297 15.48 -2.44 -0.89
CA TYR A 297 15.00 -1.11 -0.49
C TYR A 297 13.46 -0.93 -0.57
N PHE A 298 12.77 -1.76 -1.36
CA PHE A 298 11.29 -1.85 -1.36
C PHE A 298 10.72 -2.76 -0.26
N CYS A 299 11.56 -3.40 0.55
CA CYS A 299 11.16 -4.36 1.58
C CYS A 299 10.20 -5.44 1.03
N ASP A 300 10.57 -6.06 -0.09
CA ASP A 300 9.84 -7.19 -0.65
C ASP A 300 10.10 -8.45 0.18
N LEU A 301 9.13 -8.80 1.02
CA LEU A 301 9.30 -9.80 2.06
C LEU A 301 9.62 -11.19 1.48
N PRO A 302 8.86 -11.75 0.51
CA PRO A 302 9.23 -12.99 -0.16
C PRO A 302 10.65 -13.01 -0.75
N ARG A 303 11.09 -11.94 -1.42
CA ARG A 303 12.45 -11.87 -1.98
C ARG A 303 13.51 -11.94 -0.89
N ILE A 304 13.32 -11.20 0.19
CA ILE A 304 14.24 -11.20 1.34
C ILE A 304 14.30 -12.58 1.98
N VAL A 305 13.16 -13.27 2.15
CA VAL A 305 13.13 -14.66 2.65
C VAL A 305 13.92 -15.58 1.72
N ARG A 306 13.62 -15.57 0.41
CA ARG A 306 14.30 -16.43 -0.57
C ARG A 306 15.81 -16.19 -0.59
N PHE A 307 16.24 -14.93 -0.56
CA PHE A 307 17.65 -14.57 -0.50
C PHE A 307 18.32 -15.10 0.77
N ASN A 308 17.75 -14.82 1.94
CA ASN A 308 18.30 -15.25 3.22
C ASN A 308 18.38 -16.78 3.33
N THR A 309 17.31 -17.49 2.93
CA THR A 309 17.29 -18.97 2.89
C THR A 309 18.31 -19.54 1.90
N ALA A 310 18.48 -18.92 0.73
CA ALA A 310 19.49 -19.37 -0.22
C ALA A 310 20.90 -19.23 0.34
N LEU A 311 21.23 -18.10 0.96
CA LEU A 311 22.53 -17.88 1.62
C LEU A 311 22.79 -18.88 2.74
N GLU A 312 21.76 -19.20 3.52
CA GLU A 312 21.81 -20.23 4.55
C GLU A 312 22.14 -21.62 3.98
N LEU A 313 21.41 -22.06 2.96
CA LEU A 313 21.60 -23.36 2.33
C LEU A 313 22.97 -23.50 1.65
N MET A 314 23.52 -22.39 1.16
CA MET A 314 24.84 -22.33 0.51
C MET A 314 25.98 -22.04 1.49
N GLU A 315 25.69 -21.82 2.78
CA GLU A 315 26.65 -21.46 3.82
C GLU A 315 27.59 -20.31 3.42
N ARG A 316 27.05 -19.28 2.74
CA ARG A 316 27.84 -18.16 2.23
C ARG A 316 27.26 -16.81 2.62
N PRO A 317 28.09 -15.75 2.72
CA PRO A 317 27.60 -14.41 2.98
C PRO A 317 26.89 -13.81 1.75
N GLY A 318 26.13 -12.74 2.00
CA GLY A 318 25.54 -11.91 0.96
C GLY A 318 25.37 -10.46 1.43
N THR A 319 25.15 -9.55 0.49
CA THR A 319 24.88 -8.14 0.78
C THR A 319 23.41 -7.83 0.52
N LEU A 320 22.77 -7.11 1.44
CA LEU A 320 21.43 -6.57 1.24
C LEU A 320 21.47 -5.05 1.36
N ILE A 321 21.04 -4.38 0.29
CA ILE A 321 20.95 -2.92 0.23
C ILE A 321 19.53 -2.49 0.61
N CYS A 322 19.40 -1.67 1.65
CA CYS A 322 18.11 -1.19 2.15
C CYS A 322 18.21 0.27 2.59
N PHE A 323 17.09 0.92 2.94
CA PHE A 323 17.16 2.23 3.58
C PHE A 323 17.63 2.11 5.04
N ASP A 324 18.29 3.15 5.53
CA ASP A 324 18.77 3.26 6.92
C ASP A 324 17.71 2.89 7.98
N PHE A 325 16.47 3.37 7.83
CA PHE A 325 15.36 3.09 8.74
C PHE A 325 14.87 1.62 8.69
N GLN A 326 15.22 0.86 7.65
CA GLN A 326 14.87 -0.56 7.51
C GLN A 326 15.93 -1.46 8.14
N ALA A 327 17.16 -0.96 8.29
CA ALA A 327 18.35 -1.77 8.54
C ALA A 327 18.28 -2.59 9.83
N ASP A 328 17.80 -2.00 10.93
CA ASP A 328 17.78 -2.70 12.22
C ASP A 328 16.86 -3.92 12.22
N VAL A 329 15.70 -3.82 11.58
CA VAL A 329 14.76 -4.94 11.46
C VAL A 329 15.31 -6.01 10.51
N LEU A 330 15.88 -5.61 9.38
CA LEU A 330 16.44 -6.57 8.42
C LEU A 330 17.68 -7.28 8.99
N ARG A 331 18.50 -6.59 9.80
CA ARG A 331 19.64 -7.19 10.50
C ARG A 331 19.16 -8.23 11.52
N ARG A 332 18.13 -7.91 12.29
CA ARG A 332 17.51 -8.84 13.25
C ARG A 332 16.97 -10.10 12.58
N TYR A 333 16.43 -9.99 11.37
CA TYR A 333 15.87 -11.12 10.62
C TYR A 333 16.96 -11.96 9.92
N CYS A 334 17.87 -11.31 9.20
CA CYS A 334 18.89 -11.99 8.40
C CYS A 334 20.08 -12.51 9.21
N GLY A 335 20.33 -11.93 10.39
CA GLY A 335 21.50 -12.23 11.22
C GLY A 335 22.82 -11.78 10.58
N ASP A 336 23.93 -12.27 11.12
CA ASP A 336 25.28 -11.79 10.77
C ASP A 336 25.78 -12.25 9.40
N ARG A 337 25.08 -13.20 8.74
CA ARG A 337 25.45 -13.69 7.40
C ARG A 337 25.21 -12.64 6.31
N VAL A 338 24.30 -11.71 6.54
CA VAL A 338 23.93 -10.68 5.57
C VAL A 338 24.57 -9.37 5.98
N HIS A 339 25.49 -8.89 5.15
CA HIS A 339 26.02 -7.53 5.28
C HIS A 339 24.97 -6.53 4.81
N LEU A 340 24.64 -5.54 5.66
CA LEU A 340 23.70 -4.48 5.28
C LEU A 340 24.45 -3.25 4.79
N GLN A 341 24.14 -2.85 3.56
CA GLN A 341 24.46 -1.54 3.03
C GLN A 341 23.22 -0.64 3.10
N THR A 342 23.39 0.58 3.60
CA THR A 342 22.26 1.48 3.83
C THR A 342 22.26 2.67 2.88
N ILE A 343 21.09 2.96 2.32
CA ILE A 343 20.77 4.19 1.63
C ILE A 343 20.28 5.20 2.68
N ASP A 344 20.94 6.35 2.76
CA ASP A 344 20.51 7.48 3.61
C ASP A 344 19.19 8.03 3.06
N PHE A 345 18.11 7.84 3.82
CA PHE A 345 16.76 8.18 3.35
C PHE A 345 16.62 9.67 3.03
N THR A 346 17.19 10.53 3.89
CA THR A 346 17.04 11.99 3.75
C THR A 346 17.78 12.50 2.51
N LYS A 347 18.98 11.98 2.24
CA LYS A 347 19.75 12.33 1.03
C LYS A 347 19.10 11.77 -0.24
N PHE A 348 18.56 10.57 -0.17
CA PHE A 348 17.81 9.97 -1.26
C PHE A 348 16.61 10.82 -1.62
N GLU A 349 15.78 11.16 -0.62
CA GLU A 349 14.58 11.96 -0.81
C GLU A 349 14.93 13.32 -1.42
N GLY A 350 15.84 14.08 -0.82
CA GLY A 350 16.21 15.41 -1.34
C GLY A 350 16.83 15.40 -2.74
N ARG A 351 17.29 14.24 -3.23
CA ARG A 351 17.83 14.10 -4.59
C ARG A 351 16.78 13.69 -5.61
N LEU A 352 15.93 12.72 -5.28
CA LEU A 352 14.99 12.10 -6.22
C LEU A 352 13.56 12.64 -6.10
N PHE A 353 13.22 13.26 -4.96
CA PHE A 353 11.92 13.88 -4.68
C PHE A 353 12.12 15.29 -4.07
N PRO A 354 12.70 16.23 -4.84
CA PRO A 354 13.03 17.58 -4.36
C PRO A 354 11.81 18.48 -4.11
#